data_AF-A3SRG0-F1
#
_entry.id   AF-A3SRG0-F1
#
_cell.length_a   1.000
_cell.length_b   1.000
_cell.length_c   1.000
_cell.angle_alpha   90.00
_cell.angle_beta   90.00
_cell.angle_gamma   90.00
#
_symmetry.space_group_name_H-M   'P 1'
#
loop_
_entity.id
_entity.type
_entity.pdbx_description
1 polymer ?
#
loop_
_entity_poly.entity_id
_entity_poly.type
_entity_poly.pdbx_seq_one_letter_code
_entity_poly.pdbx_strand_id
1 'polypeptide(L)'
;MHPYTHKTITDRDAINADIVECRRNGYALTRDQVILNEISLAAPITGPGGRSEAAVQVSVSGLSYDFDEVRARILPAVLDTANGILA
;
A
#
# COMPACT_ATOMS: atom_id res chain seq x y z
N MET A 1 8.81 3.14 17.50
CA MET A 1 8.20 3.74 16.30
C MET A 1 7.60 5.07 16.66
N HIS A 2 7.54 6.02 15.72
CA HIS A 2 6.96 7.34 15.94
C HIS A 2 5.54 7.37 15.33
N PRO A 3 4.51 7.77 16.09
CA PRO A 3 3.14 7.91 15.56
C PRO A 3 2.98 9.26 14.84
N TYR A 4 2.60 9.23 13.56
CA TYR A 4 2.31 10.43 12.76
C TYR A 4 0.87 10.92 12.97
N THR A 5 -0.04 9.99 13.25
CA THR A 5 -1.44 10.23 13.61
C THR A 5 -1.81 9.35 14.79
N HIS A 6 -2.99 9.58 15.37
CA HIS A 6 -3.56 8.70 16.41
C HIS A 6 -3.94 7.29 15.89
N LYS A 7 -3.90 7.07 14.56
CA LYS A 7 -4.16 5.78 13.92
C LYS A 7 -2.90 5.08 13.46
N THR A 8 -1.72 5.71 13.56
CA THR A 8 -0.46 5.08 13.20
C THR A 8 -0.23 3.83 14.05
N ILE A 9 -0.14 2.68 13.40
CA ILE A 9 0.23 1.42 14.03
C ILE A 9 1.70 1.54 14.44
N THR A 10 1.96 1.30 15.73
CA THR A 10 3.32 1.35 16.31
C THR A 10 3.71 0.04 16.99
N ASP A 11 2.77 -0.89 17.11
CA ASP A 11 3.01 -2.24 17.60
C ASP A 11 3.74 -3.07 16.55
N ARG A 12 4.80 -3.78 16.95
CA ARG A 12 5.66 -4.51 16.01
C ARG A 12 4.99 -5.75 15.45
N ASP A 13 4.17 -6.44 16.24
CA ASP A 13 3.54 -7.68 15.82
C ASP A 13 2.40 -7.40 14.85
N ALA A 14 1.62 -6.34 15.09
CA ALA A 14 0.64 -5.83 14.15
C ALA A 14 1.27 -5.46 12.80
N ILE A 15 2.41 -4.75 12.81
CA ILE A 15 3.11 -4.37 11.57
C ILE A 15 3.65 -5.60 10.83
N ASN A 16 4.17 -6.59 11.55
CA ASN A 16 4.59 -7.84 10.94
C ASN A 16 3.42 -8.59 10.29
N ALA A 17 2.24 -8.59 10.94
CA ALA A 17 1.04 -9.17 10.37
C ALA A 17 0.61 -8.46 9.09
N ASP A 18 0.61 -7.12 9.09
CA ASP A 18 0.30 -6.30 7.90
C ASP A 18 1.27 -6.57 6.76
N ILE A 19 2.58 -6.69 7.04
CA ILE A 19 3.60 -7.03 6.02
C ILE A 19 3.32 -8.41 5.41
N VAL A 20 2.96 -9.40 6.23
CA VAL A 20 2.61 -10.75 5.75
C VAL A 20 1.35 -10.71 4.89
N GLU A 21 0.35 -9.92 5.27
CA GLU A 21 -0.85 -9.71 4.46
C GLU A 21 -0.52 -9.04 3.13
N CYS A 22 0.28 -7.96 3.13
CA CYS A 22 0.70 -7.27 1.92
C CYS A 22 1.43 -8.22 0.95
N ARG A 23 2.28 -9.10 1.47
CA ARG A 23 2.97 -10.14 0.67
C ARG A 23 1.98 -11.12 0.03
N ARG A 24 0.91 -11.51 0.74
CA ARG A 24 -0.12 -12.42 0.21
C ARG A 24 -0.99 -11.74 -0.84
N ASN A 25 -1.33 -10.47 -0.62
CA ASN A 25 -2.20 -9.69 -1.49
C ASN A 25 -1.49 -9.18 -2.75
N GLY A 26 -0.17 -9.00 -2.69
CA GLY A 26 0.62 -8.41 -3.77
C GLY A 26 0.58 -6.88 -3.82
N TYR A 27 0.04 -6.23 -2.78
CA TYR A 27 -0.04 -4.78 -2.63
C TYR A 27 -0.25 -4.41 -1.15
N ALA A 28 -0.03 -3.14 -0.81
CA ALA A 28 -0.31 -2.59 0.50
C ALA A 28 -1.40 -1.52 0.42
N LEU A 29 -2.33 -1.54 1.38
CA LEU A 29 -3.31 -0.47 1.59
C LEU A 29 -3.24 0.01 3.03
N THR A 30 -3.16 1.32 3.22
CA THR A 30 -3.23 1.93 4.54
C THR A 30 -4.22 3.07 4.54
N ARG A 31 -4.77 3.38 5.73
CA ARG A 31 -5.67 4.52 5.93
C ARG A 31 -5.27 5.30 7.17
N ASP A 32 -5.17 6.61 7.02
CA ASP A 32 -4.93 7.55 8.10
C ASP A 32 -3.62 7.33 8.89
N GLN A 33 -2.69 6.51 8.38
CA GLN A 33 -1.48 6.10 9.12
C GLN A 33 -0.42 7.21 9.16
N VAL A 34 -0.35 8.05 8.13
CA VAL A 34 0.62 9.16 8.01
C VAL A 34 -0.10 10.51 7.95
N ILE A 35 -1.13 10.62 7.11
CA ILE A 35 -1.99 11.81 6.97
C ILE A 35 -3.44 11.42 7.24
N LEU A 36 -4.18 12.23 8.02
CA LEU A 36 -5.61 11.97 8.27
C LEU A 36 -6.45 12.19 7.01
N ASN A 37 -7.45 11.33 6.81
CA ASN A 37 -8.31 11.25 5.64
C ASN A 37 -7.56 10.90 4.34
N GLU A 38 -6.48 10.12 4.46
CA GLU A 38 -5.72 9.58 3.33
C GLU A 38 -5.88 8.07 3.26
N ILE A 39 -6.09 7.55 2.05
CA ILE A 39 -5.86 6.14 1.73
C ILE A 39 -4.66 6.06 0.81
N SER A 40 -3.66 5.26 1.20
CA SER A 40 -2.43 5.06 0.42
C SER A 40 -2.35 3.63 -0.07
N LEU A 41 -2.17 3.47 -1.38
CA LEU A 41 -2.01 2.21 -2.09
C LEU A 41 -0.59 2.11 -2.64
N ALA A 42 0.08 0.98 -2.43
CA ALA A 42 1.36 0.70 -3.04
C ALA A 42 1.42 -0.70 -3.63
N ALA A 43 2.10 -0.85 -4.78
CA ALA A 43 2.37 -2.13 -5.42
C ALA A 43 3.88 -2.31 -5.64
N PRO A 44 4.41 -3.54 -5.45
CA PRO A 44 5.83 -3.82 -5.63
C PRO A 44 6.22 -3.83 -7.11
N ILE A 45 7.40 -3.28 -7.41
CA ILE A 45 8.10 -3.51 -8.68
C ILE A 45 9.07 -4.66 -8.44
N THR A 46 8.89 -5.76 -9.19
CA THR A 46 9.60 -7.02 -8.96
C THR A 46 10.71 -7.20 -10.00
N GLY A 47 11.95 -7.32 -9.54
CA GLY A 47 13.10 -7.57 -10.40
C GLY A 47 13.18 -9.04 -10.88
N PRO A 48 14.14 -9.38 -11.76
CA PRO A 48 14.26 -10.72 -12.36
C PRO A 48 14.39 -11.87 -11.36
N GLY A 49 14.90 -11.58 -10.15
CA GLY A 49 15.03 -12.56 -9.06
C GLY A 49 13.75 -12.83 -8.27
N GLY A 50 12.60 -12.29 -8.69
CA GLY A 50 11.33 -12.45 -7.97
C GLY A 50 11.26 -11.69 -6.64
N ARG A 51 12.21 -10.78 -6.40
CA ARG A 51 12.24 -9.90 -5.22
C ARG A 51 11.71 -8.52 -5.58
N SER A 52 10.97 -7.92 -4.67
CA SER A 52 10.58 -6.51 -4.78
C SER A 52 11.82 -5.64 -4.58
N GLU A 53 12.12 -4.80 -5.56
CA GLU A 53 13.29 -3.89 -5.54
C GLU A 53 12.87 -2.42 -5.39
N ALA A 54 11.65 -2.11 -5.80
CA ALA A 54 11.02 -0.81 -5.63
C ALA A 54 9.50 -0.96 -5.45
N ALA A 55 8.77 0.15 -5.39
CA ALA A 55 7.31 0.17 -5.38
C ALA A 55 6.77 1.43 -6.07
N VAL A 56 5.59 1.30 -6.68
CA VAL A 56 4.76 2.43 -7.12
C VAL A 56 3.71 2.69 -6.07
N GLN A 57 3.48 3.97 -5.74
CA GLN A 57 2.51 4.37 -4.72
C GLN A 57 1.60 5.49 -5.25
N VAL A 58 0.33 5.42 -4.85
CA VAL A 58 -0.66 6.48 -5.07
C VAL A 58 -1.44 6.76 -3.78
N SER A 59 -1.74 8.03 -3.53
CA SER A 59 -2.54 8.48 -2.39
C SER A 59 -3.85 9.05 -2.91
N VAL A 60 -4.95 8.76 -2.22
CA VAL A 60 -6.27 9.34 -2.50
C VAL A 60 -6.93 9.85 -1.22
N SER A 61 -7.88 10.77 -1.40
CA SER A 61 -8.70 11.25 -0.29
C SER A 61 -9.62 10.14 0.23
N GLY A 62 -9.45 9.76 1.49
CA GLY A 62 -10.33 8.84 2.20
C GLY A 62 -11.72 9.42 2.52
N LEU A 63 -11.97 10.69 2.17
CA LEU A 63 -13.32 11.28 2.16
C LEU A 63 -14.08 10.96 0.87
N SER A 64 -13.35 10.65 -0.21
CA SER A 64 -13.91 10.43 -1.55
C SER A 64 -13.87 8.96 -1.96
N TYR A 65 -13.08 8.15 -1.27
CA TYR A 65 -12.88 6.73 -1.56
C TYR A 65 -12.87 5.92 -0.26
N ASP A 66 -13.39 4.69 -0.34
CA ASP A 66 -13.08 3.62 0.61
C ASP A 66 -12.12 2.57 0.01
N PHE A 67 -11.77 1.53 0.79
CA PHE A 67 -10.85 0.50 0.33
C PHE A 67 -11.40 -0.34 -0.82
N ASP A 68 -12.71 -0.59 -0.87
CA ASP A 68 -13.30 -1.44 -1.91
C ASP A 68 -13.35 -0.67 -3.24
N GLU A 69 -13.64 0.62 -3.20
CA GLU A 69 -13.53 1.50 -4.37
C GLU A 69 -12.09 1.62 -4.87
N VAL A 70 -11.11 1.77 -3.97
CA VAL A 70 -9.69 1.80 -4.36
C VAL A 70 -9.27 0.48 -5.00
N ARG A 71 -9.67 -0.66 -4.44
CA ARG A 71 -9.39 -1.99 -5.02
C ARG A 71 -10.05 -2.18 -6.38
N ALA A 72 -11.30 -1.73 -6.54
CA ALA A 72 -12.02 -1.93 -7.79
C ALA A 72 -11.56 -0.98 -8.90
N ARG A 73 -11.20 0.27 -8.56
CA ARG A 73 -11.02 1.34 -9.56
C ARG A 73 -9.58 1.78 -9.77
N ILE A 74 -8.71 1.60 -8.77
CA ILE A 74 -7.35 2.18 -8.77
C ILE A 74 -6.29 1.09 -8.79
N LEU A 75 -6.47 0.05 -7.96
CA LEU A 75 -5.52 -1.05 -7.84
C LEU A 75 -5.13 -1.70 -9.18
N PRO A 76 -6.05 -2.00 -10.11
CA PRO A 76 -5.67 -2.62 -11.38
C PRO A 76 -4.64 -1.79 -12.16
N ALA A 77 -4.86 -0.48 -12.27
CA ALA A 77 -3.96 0.42 -12.98
C ALA A 77 -2.59 0.55 -12.30
N VAL A 78 -2.55 0.53 -10.96
CA VAL A 78 -1.30 0.58 -10.20
C VAL A 78 -0.50 -0.71 -10.36
N LEU A 79 -1.15 -1.87 -10.36
CA LEU A 79 -0.51 -3.16 -10.63
C LEU A 79 0.03 -3.23 -12.05
N ASP A 80 -0.76 -2.82 -13.05
CA ASP A 80 -0.32 -2.75 -14.44
C ASP A 80 0.88 -1.82 -14.61
N THR A 81 0.85 -0.66 -13.93
CA THR A 81 1.97 0.28 -13.93
C THR A 81 3.22 -0.33 -13.31
N ALA A 82 3.10 -0.96 -12.15
CA ALA A 82 4.23 -1.59 -11.47
C ALA A 82 4.85 -2.72 -12.29
N ASN A 83 4.02 -3.53 -12.95
CA ASN A 83 4.46 -4.61 -13.85
C ASN A 83 5.11 -4.09 -15.14
N GLY A 84 4.79 -2.87 -15.56
CA GLY A 84 5.38 -2.23 -16.73
C GLY A 84 6.74 -1.56 -16.47
N ILE A 85 7.15 -1.40 -15.21
CA ILE A 85 8.43 -0.80 -14.84
C ILE A 85 9.49 -1.91 -14.74
N LEU A 86 10.56 -1.78 -15.51
CA LEU A 86 11.73 -2.67 -15.41
C LEU A 86 12.58 -2.24 -14.21
N ALA A 87 12.76 -3.16 -13.26
CA ALA A 87 13.73 -3.06 -12.17
C ALA A 87 15.00 -3.87 -12.51
#